data_AF-A0A3D1ASK7-F1
#
_entry.id   AF-A0A3D1ASK7-F1
#
_cell.length_a   1.000
_cell.length_b   1.000
_cell.length_c   1.000
_cell.angle_alpha   90.00
_cell.angle_beta   90.00
_cell.angle_gamma   90.00
#
_symmetry.space_group_name_H-M   'P 1'
#
loop_
_entity.id
_entity.type
_entity.pdbx_description
1 polymer ?
#
loop_
_entity_poly.entity_id
_entity_poly.type
_entity_poly.pdbx_seq_one_letter_code
_entity_poly.pdbx_strand_id
1 'polypeptide(L)'
;MSRFQSHRTAEFTESVIREMTRLAIRHDAVNLAQGFPDFAAPAAIKQAACEAIQADINQYTVTWGARPLRDAIAAKYRAHYGLEFDPEREITVCCGSTEGMIASLLATTNDGDEIVVFEPFYENYHP
;
A
#
# COMPACT_ATOMS: atom_id res chain seq x y z
N MET A 1 23.61 21.16 0.26
CA MET A 1 23.11 19.78 0.04
C MET A 1 22.12 19.66 -1.14
N SER A 2 22.02 20.64 -2.07
CA SER A 2 20.99 20.61 -3.12
C SER A 2 21.41 20.06 -4.49
N ARG A 3 22.69 19.79 -4.77
CA ARG A 3 23.14 19.40 -6.12
C ARG A 3 22.71 17.98 -6.55
N PHE A 4 22.31 17.13 -5.61
CA PHE A 4 22.00 15.71 -5.87
C PHE A 4 20.56 15.33 -5.48
N GLN A 5 19.75 16.29 -5.01
CA GLN A 5 18.36 16.04 -4.64
C GLN A 5 17.44 16.33 -5.84
N SER A 6 16.50 15.44 -6.11
CA SER A 6 15.45 15.69 -7.11
C SER A 6 14.50 16.78 -6.62
N HIS A 7 14.09 17.68 -7.51
CA HIS A 7 13.09 18.70 -7.20
C HIS A 7 11.77 18.09 -6.69
N ARG A 8 11.39 16.91 -7.21
CA ARG A 8 10.17 16.20 -6.80
C ARG A 8 10.15 15.75 -5.34
N THR A 9 11.32 15.67 -4.69
CA THR A 9 11.43 15.23 -3.29
C THR A 9 11.84 16.38 -2.37
N ALA A 10 11.81 17.62 -2.86
CA ALA A 10 12.23 18.79 -2.09
C ALA A 10 11.23 19.15 -0.98
N GLU A 11 9.95 18.85 -1.18
CA GLU A 11 8.86 19.24 -0.27
C GLU A 11 8.50 18.15 0.74
N PHE A 12 8.96 16.92 0.55
CA PHE A 12 8.65 15.83 1.47
C PHE A 12 9.23 16.07 2.85
N THR A 13 8.35 15.97 3.84
CA THR A 13 8.67 16.11 5.25
C THR A 13 8.70 14.76 5.96
N GLU A 14 9.09 14.76 7.23
CA GLU A 14 9.03 13.56 8.05
C GLU A 14 7.59 13.24 8.45
N SER A 15 7.20 11.96 8.38
CA SER A 15 5.90 11.50 8.89
C SER A 15 5.75 11.78 10.39
N VAL A 16 4.64 12.43 10.74
CA VAL A 16 4.24 12.75 12.12
C VAL A 16 4.12 11.48 12.97
N ILE A 17 3.67 10.36 12.38
CA ILE A 17 3.58 9.07 13.07
C ILE A 17 4.96 8.62 13.59
N ARG A 18 6.02 8.86 12.80
CA ARG A 18 7.38 8.48 13.19
C ARG A 18 7.93 9.40 14.26
N GLU A 19 7.61 10.69 14.20
CA GLU A 19 7.94 11.63 15.27
C GLU A 19 7.29 11.23 16.58
N MET A 20 5.98 10.96 16.56
CA MET A 20 5.23 10.51 17.74
C MET A 20 5.78 9.22 18.33
N THR A 21 6.22 8.29 17.48
CA THR A 21 6.88 7.05 17.93
C THR A 21 8.15 7.34 18.73
N ARG A 22 9.00 8.27 18.27
CA ARG A 22 10.23 8.63 19.00
C ARG A 22 9.93 9.33 20.32
N LEU A 23 8.92 10.18 20.36
CA LEU A 23 8.49 10.85 21.58
C LEU A 23 7.94 9.84 22.59
N ALA A 24 7.10 8.91 22.15
CA ALA A 24 6.57 7.86 23.01
C ALA A 24 7.69 7.01 23.63
N ILE A 25 8.67 6.58 22.84
CA ILE A 25 9.85 5.84 23.34
C ILE A 25 10.65 6.68 24.34
N ARG A 26 10.90 7.97 24.05
CA ARG A 26 11.65 8.86 24.94
C ARG A 26 11.00 9.02 26.31
N HIS A 27 9.66 9.01 26.35
CA HIS A 27 8.88 9.32 27.54
C HIS A 27 8.25 8.08 28.20
N ASP A 28 8.60 6.86 27.75
CA ASP A 28 7.99 5.61 28.20
C ASP A 28 6.45 5.66 28.15
N ALA A 29 5.92 6.25 27.08
CA ALA A 29 4.49 6.47 26.89
C ALA A 29 3.87 5.40 25.99
N VAL A 30 2.55 5.20 26.15
CA VAL A 30 1.77 4.36 25.25
C VAL A 30 1.62 5.06 23.89
N ASN A 31 2.06 4.39 22.83
CA ASN A 31 1.99 4.93 21.48
C ASN A 31 0.68 4.56 20.78
N LEU A 32 -0.26 5.50 20.71
CA LEU A 32 -1.54 5.33 19.99
C LEU A 32 -1.52 5.93 18.57
N ALA A 33 -0.36 6.40 18.09
CA ALA A 33 -0.24 7.00 16.77
C ALA A 33 0.03 5.97 15.66
N GLN A 34 0.52 4.77 16.00
CA GLN A 34 0.82 3.73 15.02
C GLN A 34 -0.46 3.05 14.51
N GLY A 35 -0.66 3.08 13.20
CA GLY A 35 -1.82 2.47 12.54
C GLY A 35 -1.66 0.98 12.22
N PHE A 36 -0.84 0.23 12.96
CA PHE A 36 -0.69 -1.22 12.76
C PHE A 36 -1.08 -2.00 14.03
N PRO A 37 -1.60 -3.23 13.89
CA PRO A 37 -1.93 -4.08 15.03
C PRO A 37 -0.72 -4.41 15.91
N ASP A 38 -0.87 -4.31 17.23
CA ASP A 38 0.11 -4.75 18.23
C ASP A 38 -0.05 -6.22 18.65
N PHE A 39 -0.94 -6.95 17.99
CA PHE A 39 -1.22 -8.36 18.21
C PHE A 39 -0.79 -9.24 17.02
N ALA A 40 -0.67 -10.54 17.27
CA ALA A 40 -0.23 -11.49 16.27
C ALA A 40 -1.24 -11.65 15.12
N ALA A 41 -0.73 -11.79 13.89
CA ALA A 41 -1.55 -12.14 12.74
C ALA A 41 -2.25 -13.51 12.93
N PRO A 42 -3.45 -13.70 12.36
CA PRO A 42 -4.17 -14.98 12.37
C PRO A 42 -3.31 -16.16 11.89
N ALA A 43 -3.46 -17.31 12.55
CA ALA A 43 -2.66 -18.51 12.26
C ALA A 43 -2.75 -18.96 10.79
N ALA A 44 -3.94 -18.89 10.19
CA ALA A 44 -4.16 -19.26 8.80
C ALA A 44 -3.31 -18.44 7.81
N ILE A 45 -3.13 -17.14 8.06
CA ILE A 45 -2.32 -16.26 7.19
C ILE A 45 -0.85 -16.63 7.29
N LYS A 46 -0.36 -16.86 8.52
CA LYS A 46 1.03 -17.28 8.76
C LYS A 46 1.32 -18.62 8.10
N GLN A 47 0.41 -19.58 8.24
CA GLN A 47 0.53 -20.91 7.65
C GLN A 47 0.56 -20.85 6.12
N ALA A 48 -0.34 -20.09 5.49
CA ALA A 48 -0.36 -19.93 4.03
C ALA A 48 0.94 -19.32 3.49
N ALA A 49 1.54 -18.36 4.20
CA ALA A 49 2.82 -17.80 3.82
C ALA A 49 3.96 -18.84 3.93
N CYS A 50 3.98 -19.63 5.00
CA CYS A 50 4.95 -20.72 5.16
C CYS A 50 4.81 -21.78 4.06
N GLU A 51 3.58 -22.18 3.72
CA GLU A 51 3.30 -23.15 2.66
C GLU A 51 3.76 -22.65 1.30
N ALA A 52 3.52 -21.37 0.98
CA ALA A 52 3.98 -20.78 -0.28
C ALA A 52 5.51 -20.83 -0.41
N ILE A 53 6.24 -20.59 0.69
CA ILE A 53 7.69 -20.70 0.75
C ILE A 53 8.13 -22.17 0.58
N GLN A 54 7.50 -23.10 1.30
CA GLN A 54 7.83 -24.53 1.27
C GLN A 54 7.51 -25.19 -0.08
N ALA A 55 6.56 -24.63 -0.84
CA ALA A 55 6.19 -25.10 -2.17
C ALA A 55 7.16 -24.64 -3.28
N ASP A 56 8.26 -23.96 -2.94
CA ASP A 56 9.29 -23.49 -3.88
C ASP A 56 8.75 -22.64 -5.05
N ILE A 57 7.71 -21.83 -4.78
CA ILE A 57 7.12 -20.89 -5.75
C ILE A 57 8.05 -19.66 -5.90
N ASN A 58 9.21 -19.87 -6.53
CA ASN A 58 10.32 -18.91 -6.54
C ASN A 58 10.45 -18.11 -7.86
N GLN A 59 9.69 -18.48 -8.90
CA GLN A 59 9.82 -17.87 -10.22
C GLN A 59 8.96 -16.61 -10.36
N TYR A 60 9.33 -15.75 -11.31
CA TYR A 60 8.56 -14.54 -11.61
C TYR A 60 7.11 -14.86 -11.98
N THR A 61 6.20 -14.07 -11.41
CA THR A 61 4.81 -13.99 -11.87
C THR A 61 4.70 -13.07 -13.10
N VAL A 62 3.53 -13.04 -13.73
CA VAL A 62 3.15 -12.00 -14.69
C VAL A 62 3.16 -10.61 -14.03
N THR A 63 3.38 -9.57 -14.83
CA THR A 63 3.70 -8.22 -14.35
C THR A 63 2.60 -7.55 -13.53
N TRP A 64 1.33 -7.92 -13.72
CA TRP A 64 0.18 -7.39 -12.95
C TRP A 64 -0.27 -8.31 -11.80
N GLY A 65 0.51 -9.36 -11.48
CA GLY A 65 0.31 -10.18 -10.29
C GLY A 65 -0.20 -11.60 -10.55
N ALA A 66 -0.02 -12.47 -9.55
CA ALA A 66 -0.36 -13.89 -9.64
C ALA A 66 -1.84 -14.10 -9.92
N ARG A 67 -2.15 -14.95 -10.92
CA ARG A 67 -3.52 -15.21 -11.36
C ARG A 67 -4.46 -15.67 -10.22
N PRO A 68 -4.08 -16.62 -9.34
CA PRO A 68 -4.95 -17.03 -8.24
C PRO A 68 -5.33 -15.90 -7.28
N LEU A 69 -4.42 -14.95 -7.05
CA LEU A 69 -4.68 -13.79 -6.22
C LEU A 69 -5.68 -12.84 -6.89
N ARG A 70 -5.51 -12.57 -8.19
CA ARG A 70 -6.44 -11.73 -8.96
C ARG A 70 -7.84 -12.32 -9.03
N ASP A 71 -7.96 -13.63 -9.27
CA ASP A 71 -9.25 -14.34 -9.25
C ASP A 71 -9.92 -14.24 -7.87
N ALA A 72 -9.16 -14.40 -6.79
CA ALA A 72 -9.67 -14.26 -5.43
C ALA A 72 -10.15 -12.83 -5.12
N ILE A 73 -9.45 -11.81 -5.62
CA ILE A 73 -9.87 -10.41 -5.50
C ILE A 73 -11.21 -10.20 -6.23
N ALA A 74 -11.33 -10.61 -7.49
CA ALA A 74 -12.57 -10.49 -8.26
C ALA A 74 -13.74 -11.21 -7.56
N ALA A 75 -13.52 -12.43 -7.08
CA ALA A 75 -14.53 -13.19 -6.34
C ALA A 75 -14.97 -12.48 -5.04
N LYS A 76 -14.02 -11.90 -4.30
CA LYS A 76 -14.32 -11.11 -3.09
C LYS A 76 -15.19 -9.91 -3.41
N TYR A 77 -14.87 -9.17 -4.48
CA TYR A 77 -15.63 -7.98 -4.88
C TYR A 77 -17.06 -8.33 -5.31
N ARG A 78 -17.23 -9.41 -6.08
CA ARG A 78 -18.57 -9.90 -6.43
C ARG A 78 -19.37 -10.29 -5.19
N ALA A 79 -18.76 -11.02 -4.25
CA ALA A 79 -19.44 -11.49 -3.05
C ALA A 79 -19.81 -10.37 -2.06
N HIS A 80 -18.94 -9.37 -1.87
CA HIS A 80 -19.14 -8.31 -0.87
C HIS A 80 -19.89 -7.10 -1.42
N TYR A 81 -19.64 -6.75 -2.69
CA TYR A 81 -20.11 -5.50 -3.29
C TYR A 81 -21.04 -5.73 -4.50
N GLY A 82 -21.21 -6.97 -4.96
CA GLY A 82 -21.98 -7.25 -6.18
C GLY A 82 -21.33 -6.72 -7.46
N LEU A 83 -20.02 -6.39 -7.41
CA LEU A 83 -19.27 -5.86 -8.54
C LEU A 83 -18.48 -6.98 -9.23
N GLU A 84 -18.62 -7.08 -10.55
CA GLU A 84 -17.88 -8.04 -11.36
C GLU A 84 -16.71 -7.35 -12.07
N PHE A 85 -15.53 -7.95 -11.99
CA PHE A 85 -14.31 -7.47 -12.63
C PHE A 85 -13.65 -8.63 -13.38
N ASP A 86 -13.15 -8.37 -14.59
CA ASP A 86 -12.28 -9.26 -15.34
C ASP A 86 -10.88 -9.26 -14.69
N PRO A 87 -10.44 -10.36 -14.06
CA PRO A 87 -9.15 -10.42 -13.40
C PRO A 87 -7.97 -10.12 -14.31
N GLU A 88 -8.10 -10.37 -15.62
CA GLU A 88 -7.03 -10.21 -16.60
C GLU A 88 -6.93 -8.79 -17.15
N ARG A 89 -8.00 -8.00 -17.08
CA ARG A 89 -8.07 -6.66 -17.69
C ARG A 89 -8.22 -5.53 -16.67
N GLU A 90 -8.76 -5.83 -15.49
CA GLU A 90 -9.23 -4.82 -14.54
C GLU A 90 -8.56 -4.94 -13.16
N ILE A 91 -7.63 -5.88 -12.97
CA ILE A 91 -6.96 -6.11 -11.68
C ILE A 91 -5.44 -6.15 -11.84
N THR A 92 -4.77 -5.23 -11.15
CA THR A 92 -3.32 -5.18 -10.99
C THR A 92 -2.96 -5.25 -9.51
N VAL A 93 -2.05 -6.14 -9.14
CA VAL A 93 -1.52 -6.27 -7.78
C VAL A 93 -0.30 -5.38 -7.61
N CYS A 94 -0.33 -4.49 -6.62
CA CYS A 94 0.78 -3.60 -6.26
C CYS A 94 1.39 -3.99 -4.89
N CYS A 95 2.56 -3.45 -4.55
CA CYS A 95 3.20 -3.55 -3.24
C CYS A 95 2.49 -2.63 -2.23
N GLY A 96 1.28 -3.03 -1.85
CA GLY A 96 0.43 -2.29 -0.94
C GLY A 96 -0.27 -1.09 -1.58
N SER A 97 -1.09 -0.42 -0.79
CA SER A 97 -1.91 0.71 -1.23
C SER A 97 -1.08 1.94 -1.62
N THR A 98 0.05 2.18 -0.96
CA THR A 98 0.93 3.32 -1.25
C THR A 98 1.49 3.26 -2.67
N GLU A 99 1.99 2.10 -3.12
CA GLU A 99 2.40 1.96 -4.51
C GLU A 99 1.20 2.09 -5.45
N GLY A 100 0.08 1.41 -5.14
CA GLY A 100 -1.11 1.46 -6.00
C GLY A 100 -1.60 2.88 -6.24
N MET A 101 -1.57 3.73 -5.21
CA MET A 101 -1.87 5.15 -5.31
C MET A 101 -0.89 5.89 -6.23
N ILE A 102 0.42 5.80 -5.97
CA ILE A 102 1.43 6.51 -6.77
C ILE A 102 1.41 6.04 -8.23
N ALA A 103 1.33 4.73 -8.46
CA ALA A 103 1.25 4.14 -9.80
C ALA A 103 0.01 4.64 -10.56
N SER A 104 -1.13 4.74 -9.90
CA SER A 104 -2.36 5.27 -10.50
C SER A 104 -2.21 6.74 -10.90
N LEU A 105 -1.65 7.58 -10.02
CA LEU A 105 -1.42 8.99 -10.30
C LEU A 105 -0.44 9.19 -11.46
N LEU A 106 0.70 8.49 -11.44
CA LEU A 106 1.69 8.53 -12.53
C LEU A 106 1.12 8.05 -13.87
N ALA A 107 0.14 7.15 -13.87
CA ALA A 107 -0.48 6.63 -15.08
C ALA A 107 -1.61 7.50 -15.63
N THR A 108 -2.23 8.36 -14.81
CA THR A 108 -3.48 9.05 -15.15
C THR A 108 -3.41 10.57 -15.14
N THR A 109 -2.32 11.16 -14.65
CA THR A 109 -2.14 12.61 -14.55
C THR A 109 -0.91 13.09 -15.30
N ASN A 110 -0.96 14.34 -15.77
CA ASN A 110 0.14 15.07 -16.37
C ASN A 110 0.47 16.33 -15.57
N ASP A 111 1.61 16.94 -15.89
CA ASP A 111 1.99 18.24 -15.31
C ASP A 111 0.93 19.30 -15.63
N GLY A 112 0.42 19.96 -14.58
CA GLY A 112 -0.64 20.97 -14.68
C GLY A 112 -2.06 20.44 -14.46
N ASP A 113 -2.26 19.13 -14.35
CA ASP A 113 -3.54 18.57 -13.95
C ASP A 113 -3.83 18.86 -12.46
N GLU A 114 -5.11 19.05 -12.14
CA GLU A 114 -5.59 19.26 -10.77
C GLU A 114 -6.21 17.98 -10.20
N ILE A 115 -5.87 17.65 -8.95
CA ILE A 115 -6.41 16.49 -8.23
C ILE A 115 -7.25 16.99 -7.06
N VAL A 116 -8.52 16.58 -7.02
CA VAL A 116 -9.42 16.90 -5.90
C VAL A 116 -9.18 15.93 -4.76
N VAL A 117 -8.86 16.45 -3.57
CA VAL A 117 -8.65 15.68 -2.35
C VAL A 117 -9.63 16.17 -1.27
N PHE A 118 -10.44 15.27 -0.73
CA PHE A 118 -11.41 15.59 0.32
C PHE A 118 -10.77 15.49 1.71
N GLU A 119 -10.98 16.50 2.56
CA GLU A 119 -10.49 16.51 3.94
C GLU A 119 -11.47 15.85 4.92
N PRO A 120 -10.99 15.12 5.95
CA PRO A 120 -9.58 14.78 6.21
C PRO A 120 -9.09 13.66 5.28
N PHE A 121 -7.84 13.77 4.81
CA PHE A 121 -7.23 12.80 3.89
C PHE A 121 -6.07 12.01 4.52
N TYR A 122 -5.71 10.91 3.86
CA TYR A 122 -4.51 10.16 4.19
C TYR A 122 -3.26 10.96 3.83
N GLU A 123 -2.33 11.13 4.77
CA GLU A 123 -1.18 12.05 4.67
C GLU A 123 -0.38 11.93 3.36
N ASN A 124 -0.29 10.73 2.77
CA ASN A 124 0.45 10.53 1.52
C ASN A 124 -0.26 11.04 0.25
N TYR A 125 -1.48 11.58 0.34
CA TYR A 125 -2.19 12.16 -0.81
C TYR A 125 -1.66 13.55 -1.18
N HIS A 126 -0.94 14.20 -0.27
CA HIS A 126 -0.34 15.52 -0.46
C HIS A 126 1.15 15.46 -0.05
N PRO A 127 2.05 16.20 -0.73
CA PRO A 127 3.46 16.33 -0.33
C PRO A 127 3.67 16.87 1.09
#